data_AF-A0A7S0HCD6-F1
#
_entry.id   AF-A0A7S0HCD6-F1
#
_cell.length_a   1.000
_cell.length_b   1.000
_cell.length_c   1.000
_cell.angle_alpha   90.00
_cell.angle_beta   90.00
_cell.angle_gamma   90.00
#
_symmetry.space_group_name_H-M   'P 1'
#
loop_
_entity.id
_entity.type
_entity.pdbx_description
1 polymer ?
#
loop_
_entity_poly.entity_id
_entity_poly.type
_entity_poly.pdbx_seq_one_letter_code
_entity_poly.pdbx_strand_id
1 'polypeptide(L)'
;ETEQRQESIGFVSFVSAMNVFNSDTRDEIKLQYLFKMFDRDRDGFLSREDLRLSYMDIIGKSMSQQEVENMAKTVIRQCDKDGDGKLSIMEFSTMIDKDELHSRMTINF
;
A
#
# COMPACT_ATOMS: atom_id res chain seq x y z
N GLU A 1 12.74 -28.55 3.07
CA GLU A 1 13.33 -27.40 2.37
C GLU A 1 12.26 -26.83 1.46
N THR A 2 11.56 -25.79 1.91
CA THR A 2 10.48 -25.16 1.14
C THR A 2 11.10 -24.04 0.30
N GLU A 3 11.14 -24.30 -1.01
CA GLU A 3 11.63 -23.39 -2.04
C GLU A 3 10.94 -22.03 -1.94
N GLN A 4 11.68 -21.04 -1.45
CA GLN A 4 11.33 -19.64 -1.68
C GLN A 4 11.58 -19.36 -3.17
N ARG A 5 10.53 -19.49 -3.99
CA ARG A 5 10.52 -18.96 -5.35
C ARG A 5 10.69 -17.44 -5.25
N GLN A 6 11.93 -16.97 -5.39
CA GLN A 6 12.20 -15.58 -5.72
C GLN A 6 11.66 -15.37 -7.14
N GLU A 7 10.42 -14.87 -7.26
CA GLU A 7 9.94 -14.32 -8.52
C GLU A 7 10.84 -13.14 -8.87
N SER A 8 11.80 -13.34 -9.78
CA SER A 8 12.64 -12.26 -10.26
C SER A 8 11.71 -11.23 -10.89
N ILE A 9 11.67 -10.02 -10.32
CA ILE A 9 10.93 -8.92 -10.92
C ILE A 9 11.54 -8.67 -12.29
N GLY A 10 10.81 -9.03 -13.34
CA GLY A 10 11.27 -8.82 -14.71
C GLY A 10 11.55 -7.34 -14.94
N PHE A 11 12.54 -7.02 -15.78
CA PHE A 11 12.93 -5.63 -16.05
C PHE A 11 11.75 -4.74 -16.47
N VAL A 12 10.79 -5.30 -17.22
CA VAL A 12 9.55 -4.59 -17.57
C VAL A 12 8.75 -4.20 -16.33
N SER A 13 8.56 -5.12 -15.38
CA SER A 13 7.86 -4.85 -14.13
C SER A 13 8.61 -3.85 -13.25
N PHE A 14 9.95 -3.91 -13.27
CA PHE A 14 10.80 -2.93 -12.59
C PHE A 14 10.65 -1.53 -13.19
N VAL A 15 10.69 -1.38 -14.52
CA VAL A 15 10.50 -0.10 -15.21
C VAL A 15 9.08 0.41 -15.02
N SER A 16 8.07 -0.45 -15.07
CA SER A 16 6.68 -0.07 -14.77
C SER A 16 6.52 0.44 -13.34
N ALA A 17 7.18 -0.18 -12.35
CA ALA A 17 7.23 0.32 -10.99
C ALA A 17 7.97 1.66 -10.91
N MET A 18 9.09 1.82 -11.61
CA MET A 18 9.86 3.07 -11.65
C MET A 18 9.05 4.23 -12.25
N ASN A 19 8.22 3.98 -13.26
CA ASN A 19 7.34 4.99 -13.86
C ASN A 19 6.31 5.53 -12.86
N VAL A 20 5.90 4.73 -11.88
CA VAL A 20 4.99 5.21 -10.82
C VAL A 20 5.63 6.37 -10.05
N PHE A 21 6.95 6.37 -9.89
CA PHE A 21 7.65 7.40 -9.12
C PHE A 21 7.95 8.69 -9.89
N ASN A 22 7.55 8.78 -11.17
CA ASN A 22 7.72 9.98 -11.98
C ASN A 22 6.75 11.10 -11.53
N SER A 23 7.21 12.35 -11.51
CA SER A 23 6.39 13.53 -11.24
C SER A 23 5.20 13.66 -12.19
N ASP A 24 5.37 13.24 -13.44
CA ASP A 24 4.33 13.34 -14.48
C ASP A 24 3.24 12.26 -14.36
N THR A 25 3.46 11.25 -13.50
CA THR A 25 2.48 10.18 -13.29
C THR A 25 1.32 10.68 -12.43
N ARG A 26 0.09 10.43 -12.91
CA ARG A 26 -1.15 10.79 -12.22
C ARG A 26 -1.25 10.15 -10.84
N ASP A 27 -1.78 10.89 -9.87
CA ASP A 27 -1.93 10.43 -8.49
C ASP A 27 -2.81 9.17 -8.38
N GLU A 28 -3.81 9.02 -9.24
CA GLU A 28 -4.64 7.80 -9.31
C GLU A 28 -3.81 6.54 -9.59
N ILE A 29 -2.79 6.65 -10.45
CA ILE A 29 -1.89 5.54 -10.77
C ILE A 29 -0.98 5.24 -9.58
N LYS A 30 -0.46 6.29 -8.92
CA LYS A 30 0.34 6.17 -7.69
C LYS A 30 -0.45 5.51 -6.57
N LEU A 31 -1.69 5.94 -6.38
CA LEU A 31 -2.62 5.38 -5.40
C LEU A 31 -2.93 3.91 -5.69
N GLN A 32 -3.25 3.57 -6.95
CA GLN A 32 -3.51 2.18 -7.33
C GLN A 32 -2.29 1.29 -7.12
N TYR A 33 -1.10 1.78 -7.43
CA TYR A 33 0.13 1.04 -7.19
C TYR A 33 0.38 0.85 -5.70
N LEU A 34 0.22 1.91 -4.90
CA LEU A 34 0.32 1.84 -3.45
C LEU A 34 -0.66 0.82 -2.87
N PHE A 35 -1.93 0.90 -3.28
CA PHE A 35 -2.97 -0.03 -2.85
C PHE A 35 -2.58 -1.48 -3.17
N LYS A 36 -2.11 -1.76 -4.39
CA LYS A 36 -1.62 -3.09 -4.79
C LYS A 36 -0.37 -3.55 -4.05
N MET A 37 0.46 -2.63 -3.55
CA MET A 37 1.59 -3.00 -2.68
C MET A 37 1.13 -3.38 -1.28
N PHE A 38 0.04 -2.77 -0.80
CA PHE A 38 -0.54 -3.10 0.51
C PHE A 38 -1.42 -4.36 0.47
N ASP A 39 -2.18 -4.57 -0.60
CA ASP A 39 -3.09 -5.70 -0.83
C ASP A 39 -2.32 -7.00 -1.13
N ARG A 40 -2.12 -7.87 -0.12
CA ARG A 40 -1.27 -9.06 -0.24
C ARG A 40 -2.00 -10.22 -0.89
N ASP A 41 -3.28 -10.41 -0.55
CA ASP A 41 -4.11 -11.49 -1.09
C ASP A 41 -4.74 -11.14 -2.45
N ARG A 42 -4.65 -9.87 -2.86
CA ARG A 42 -5.16 -9.34 -4.14
C ARG A 42 -6.68 -9.48 -4.25
N ASP A 43 -7.39 -9.43 -3.13
CA ASP A 43 -8.84 -9.49 -3.10
C ASP A 43 -9.49 -8.15 -3.50
N GLY A 44 -8.70 -7.07 -3.64
CA GLY A 44 -9.15 -5.72 -3.97
C GLY A 44 -9.58 -4.90 -2.76
N PHE A 45 -9.34 -5.39 -1.55
CA PHE A 45 -9.62 -4.77 -0.27
C PHE A 45 -8.37 -4.81 0.61
N LEU A 46 -8.18 -3.81 1.47
CA LEU A 46 -7.14 -3.85 2.48
C LEU A 46 -7.73 -4.35 3.79
N SER A 47 -7.43 -5.60 4.13
CA SER A 47 -7.76 -6.14 5.45
C SER A 47 -6.76 -5.65 6.51
N ARG A 48 -7.10 -5.87 7.78
CA ARG A 48 -6.14 -5.67 8.90
C ARG A 48 -4.86 -6.48 8.71
N GLU A 49 -4.96 -7.66 8.11
CA GLU A 49 -3.82 -8.54 7.93
C GLU A 49 -2.89 -8.03 6.82
N ASP A 50 -3.46 -7.53 5.71
CA ASP A 50 -2.72 -6.91 4.62
C ASP A 50 -1.96 -5.68 5.08
N LEU A 51 -2.64 -4.77 5.79
CA LEU A 51 -2.03 -3.59 6.38
C LEU A 51 -0.90 -3.99 7.32
N ARG A 52 -1.10 -5.02 8.16
CA ARG A 52 -0.06 -5.48 9.09
C ARG A 52 1.16 -6.02 8.35
N LEU A 53 0.96 -6.93 7.41
CA LEU A 53 2.05 -7.59 6.68
C LEU A 53 2.83 -6.59 5.83
N SER A 54 2.12 -5.80 5.03
CA SER A 54 2.73 -4.83 4.12
C SER A 54 3.47 -3.73 4.89
N TYR A 55 2.97 -3.28 6.04
CA TYR A 55 3.66 -2.29 6.85
C TYR A 55 4.94 -2.85 7.50
N MET A 56 4.93 -4.12 7.92
CA MET A 56 6.14 -4.79 8.45
C MET A 56 7.23 -4.91 7.37
N ASP A 57 6.84 -5.16 6.12
CA ASP A 57 7.77 -5.31 5.00
C ASP A 57 8.26 -3.97 4.42
N ILE A 58 7.40 -2.95 4.37
CA ILE A 58 7.72 -1.63 3.79
C ILE A 58 8.52 -0.76 4.76
N ILE A 59 8.13 -0.72 6.04
CA ILE A 59 8.72 0.22 7.01
C ILE A 59 9.88 -0.40 7.81
N GLY A 60 9.98 -1.73 7.83
CA GLY A 60 11.12 -2.43 8.39
C GLY A 60 11.27 -2.22 9.91
N LYS A 61 10.81 -3.20 10.70
CA LYS A 61 11.21 -3.51 12.10
C LYS A 61 11.31 -2.37 13.13
N SER A 62 10.78 -1.18 12.87
CA SER A 62 10.92 -0.01 13.76
C SER A 62 9.69 0.27 14.63
N MET A 63 8.59 -0.46 14.42
CA MET A 63 7.36 -0.37 15.21
C MET A 63 6.94 -1.74 15.75
N SER A 64 6.37 -1.75 16.95
CA SER A 64 5.83 -2.94 17.60
C SER A 64 4.57 -3.43 16.90
N GLN A 65 4.30 -4.74 16.99
CA GLN A 65 3.08 -5.34 16.41
C GLN A 65 1.80 -4.64 16.90
N GLN A 66 1.83 -4.13 18.13
CA GLN A 66 0.71 -3.43 18.73
C GLN A 66 0.49 -2.03 18.15
N GLU A 67 1.55 -1.32 17.78
CA GLU A 67 1.43 -0.02 17.09
C GLU A 67 0.88 -0.18 15.68
N VAL A 68 1.34 -1.20 14.95
CA VAL A 68 0.81 -1.53 13.62
C VAL A 68 -0.67 -1.90 13.70
N GLU A 69 -1.06 -2.69 14.71
CA GLU A 69 -2.45 -3.07 14.93
C GLU A 69 -3.33 -1.88 15.34
N ASN A 70 -2.81 -0.98 16.19
CA ASN A 70 -3.51 0.25 16.57
C ASN A 70 -3.69 1.20 15.38
N MET A 71 -2.67 1.32 14.53
CA MET A 71 -2.75 2.10 13.29
C MET A 71 -3.79 1.50 12.35
N ALA A 72 -3.70 0.20 12.04
CA ALA A 72 -4.66 -0.47 11.17
C ALA A 72 -6.10 -0.35 11.71
N LYS A 73 -6.31 -0.52 13.03
CA LYS A 73 -7.62 -0.32 13.66
C LYS A 73 -8.12 1.11 13.54
N THR A 74 -7.26 2.10 13.73
CA THR A 74 -7.63 3.52 13.65
C THR A 74 -8.00 3.88 12.22
N VAL A 75 -7.19 3.43 11.25
CA VAL A 75 -7.39 3.68 9.82
C VAL A 75 -8.68 3.05 9.32
N ILE A 76 -8.92 1.77 9.62
CA ILE A 76 -10.17 1.09 9.24
C ILE A 76 -11.35 1.79 9.90
N ARG A 77 -11.33 2.05 11.21
CA ARG A 77 -12.44 2.69 11.91
C ARG A 77 -12.81 4.08 11.38
N GLN A 78 -11.84 4.83 10.86
CA GLN A 78 -12.08 6.18 10.33
C GLN A 78 -12.58 6.18 8.88
N CYS A 79 -12.27 5.14 8.12
CA CYS A 79 -12.42 5.15 6.67
C CYS A 79 -13.40 4.10 6.14
N ASP A 80 -13.65 3.04 6.90
CA ASP A 80 -14.64 2.00 6.62
C ASP A 80 -16.06 2.59 6.76
N LYS A 81 -16.65 2.94 5.61
CA LYS A 81 -17.97 3.58 5.52
C LYS A 81 -19.09 2.57 5.34
N ASP A 82 -18.79 1.43 4.73
CA ASP A 82 -19.76 0.36 4.51
C ASP A 82 -19.81 -0.66 5.67
N GLY A 83 -18.84 -0.61 6.58
CA GLY A 83 -18.77 -1.41 7.80
C GLY A 83 -18.31 -2.84 7.56
N ASP A 84 -17.63 -3.12 6.44
CA ASP A 84 -17.16 -4.46 6.09
C ASP A 84 -15.89 -4.90 6.84
N GLY A 85 -15.27 -3.96 7.58
CA GLY A 85 -14.07 -4.19 8.37
C GLY A 85 -12.78 -4.27 7.54
N LYS A 86 -12.85 -3.89 6.26
CA LYS A 86 -11.76 -3.77 5.30
C LYS A 86 -11.78 -2.35 4.71
N LEU A 87 -10.84 -2.04 3.82
CA LEU A 87 -10.87 -0.79 3.06
C LEU A 87 -10.88 -1.07 1.58
N SER A 88 -11.92 -0.61 0.91
CA SER A 88 -11.95 -0.53 -0.54
C SER A 88 -10.98 0.54 -1.05
N ILE A 89 -10.59 0.44 -2.33
CA ILE A 89 -9.75 1.47 -2.97
C ILE A 89 -10.38 2.87 -2.91
N MET A 90 -11.72 2.94 -2.92
CA MET A 90 -12.45 4.20 -2.79
C MET A 90 -12.28 4.80 -1.40
N GLU A 91 -12.44 4.01 -0.35
CA GLU A 91 -12.24 4.47 1.03
C GLU A 91 -10.79 4.85 1.29
N PHE A 92 -9.85 4.04 0.81
CA PHE A 92 -8.42 4.33 0.88
C PHE A 92 -8.06 5.64 0.16
N SER A 93 -8.66 5.91 -1.00
CA SER A 93 -8.46 7.16 -1.76
C SER A 93 -8.95 8.41 -1.01
N THR A 94 -9.92 8.25 -0.10
CA THR A 94 -10.42 9.35 0.72
C THR A 94 -9.60 9.58 1.98
N MET A 95 -8.84 8.57 2.40
CA MET A 95 -7.96 8.61 3.57
C MET A 95 -6.62 9.26 3.25
N ILE A 96 -6.06 8.93 2.08
CA ILE A 96 -4.74 9.39 1.67
C ILE A 96 -4.87 10.82 1.12
N ASP A 97 -4.11 11.75 1.70
CA ASP A 97 -3.91 13.06 1.12
C ASP A 97 -3.14 12.92 -0.21
N LYS A 98 -3.75 13.39 -1.31
CA LYS A 98 -3.17 13.28 -2.65
C LYS A 98 -1.87 14.09 -2.78
N ASP A 99 -1.76 15.23 -2.08
CA ASP A 99 -0.56 16.05 -2.11
C ASP A 99 0.59 15.35 -1.35
N GLU A 100 0.29 14.72 -0.21
CA GLU A 100 1.28 13.93 0.52
C GLU A 100 1.68 12.65 -0.23
N LEU A 101 0.72 11.98 -0.87
CA LEU A 101 0.96 10.83 -1.75
C LEU A 101 1.88 11.22 -2.91
N HIS A 102 1.55 12.30 -3.61
CA HIS A 102 2.35 12.78 -4.73
C HIS A 102 3.77 13.10 -4.26
N SER A 103 3.92 13.82 -3.15
CA SER A 103 5.23 14.18 -2.60
C SER A 103 6.05 12.95 -2.21
N ARG A 104 5.46 11.98 -1.49
CA ARG A 104 6.20 10.79 -1.00
C ARG A 104 6.47 9.74 -2.07
N MET A 105 5.63 9.68 -3.11
CA MET A 105 5.79 8.74 -4.21
C MET A 105 6.38 9.40 -5.46
N THR A 106 6.94 10.61 -5.38
CA THR A 106 7.66 11.24 -6.48
C THR A 106 9.14 11.35 -6.15
N ILE A 107 9.99 10.84 -7.04
CA ILE A 107 11.44 11.03 -6.95
C ILE A 107 11.80 12.15 -7.91
N ASN A 108 12.23 13.29 -7.37
CA ASN A 108 12.83 14.36 -8.17
C ASN A 108 14.28 13.94 -8.45
N PHE A 109 14.58 13.62 -9.71
CA PHE A 109 15.94 13.35 -10.18
C PHE A 109 16.69 14.64 -10.49
#